data_AF-A0A7V3RRW4-F1
#
_entry.id   AF-A0A7V3RRW4-F1
#
_cell.length_a   1.000
_cell.length_b   1.000
_cell.length_c   1.000
_cell.angle_alpha   90.00
_cell.angle_beta   90.00
_cell.angle_gamma   90.00
#
_symmetry.space_group_name_H-M   'P 1'
#
loop_
_entity.id
_entity.type
_entity.pdbx_description
1 polymer ?
#
loop_
_entity_poly.entity_id
_entity_poly.type
_entity_poly.pdbx_seq_one_letter_code
_entity_poly.pdbx_strand_id
1 'polypeptide(L)'
;MAMRRTTKRTSKDTACKRTLAVPETFAPEAEVGPATRRETPWSELPDDSFAAEEDDEDAEETEEEDEASAAELDEEDTHAPDDALGLYLRQMGAIPLLSREQELALAERLELKRRRYRHAAMMNWRTLACIVDTFERVRAGQLALDPTIDVVTTLGLSRDRILQRMPHNLRTLHKLINTADADFRRLRSLSGGAYYRLRREQWRRLRKAVRLAEELSPRIDLLDRWVDELRDLSRQMSQLER
;
A
#
# COMPACT_ATOMS: atom_id res chain seq x y z
N MET A 1 33.22 39.40 -3.55
CA MET A 1 33.36 37.93 -3.71
C MET A 1 32.03 37.30 -3.30
N ALA A 2 31.11 37.06 -4.24
CA ALA A 2 29.73 36.67 -3.95
C ALA A 2 29.54 35.15 -4.15
N MET A 3 29.33 34.43 -3.05
CA MET A 3 29.05 32.98 -3.04
C MET A 3 27.62 32.72 -3.54
N ARG A 4 27.49 32.14 -4.72
CA ARG A 4 26.21 31.63 -5.24
C ARG A 4 25.95 30.24 -4.65
N ARG A 5 24.92 30.13 -3.81
CA ARG A 5 24.41 28.84 -3.32
C ARG A 5 23.78 28.07 -4.49
N THR A 6 24.37 26.94 -4.86
CA THR A 6 23.81 26.01 -5.84
C THR A 6 22.80 25.10 -5.13
N THR A 7 21.51 25.37 -5.28
CA THR A 7 20.46 24.42 -4.87
C THR A 7 20.37 23.32 -5.95
N LYS A 8 20.86 22.13 -5.60
CA LYS A 8 20.79 20.94 -6.45
C LYS A 8 19.35 20.43 -6.46
N ARG A 9 18.59 20.83 -7.47
CA ARG A 9 17.21 20.40 -7.73
C ARG A 9 17.23 18.92 -8.11
N THR A 10 16.88 18.03 -7.18
CA THR A 10 16.77 16.59 -7.44
C THR A 10 15.52 16.32 -8.30
N SER A 11 15.65 15.41 -9.26
CA SER A 11 14.70 15.19 -10.35
C SER A 11 13.32 14.73 -9.87
N LYS A 12 12.27 15.49 -10.23
CA LYS A 12 10.87 15.27 -9.82
C LYS A 12 10.06 14.39 -10.79
N ASP A 13 10.68 13.66 -11.72
CA ASP A 13 9.98 12.94 -12.81
C ASP A 13 10.09 11.40 -12.69
N THR A 14 9.38 10.84 -11.70
CA THR A 14 8.99 9.43 -11.64
C THR A 14 7.47 9.25 -11.70
N ALA A 15 6.74 10.23 -12.24
CA ALA A 15 5.32 10.06 -12.52
C ALA A 15 5.16 9.01 -13.63
N CYS A 16 4.38 7.96 -13.37
CA CYS A 16 4.04 6.95 -14.36
C CYS A 16 3.01 7.54 -15.35
N LYS A 17 3.52 8.16 -16.43
CA LYS A 17 2.72 8.84 -17.46
C LYS A 17 2.07 7.88 -18.47
N ARG A 18 1.67 6.66 -18.07
CA ARG A 18 0.79 5.84 -18.92
C ARG A 18 -0.63 6.38 -18.80
N THR A 19 -1.02 7.33 -19.65
CA THR A 19 -2.43 7.72 -19.77
C THR A 19 -3.21 6.54 -20.35
N LEU A 20 -4.26 6.11 -19.66
CA LEU A 20 -5.21 5.16 -20.25
C LEU A 20 -5.97 5.93 -21.33
N ALA A 21 -5.87 5.48 -22.59
CA ALA A 21 -6.62 6.06 -23.69
C ALA A 21 -8.11 5.72 -23.50
N VAL A 22 -8.88 6.70 -23.01
CA VAL A 22 -10.35 6.63 -22.95
C VAL A 22 -10.89 7.18 -24.27
N PRO A 23 -11.58 6.37 -25.10
CA PRO A 23 -12.21 6.89 -26.31
C PRO A 23 -13.37 7.83 -25.95
N GLU A 24 -13.52 8.93 -26.69
CA GLU A 24 -14.48 10.03 -26.45
C GLU A 24 -15.96 9.60 -26.48
N THR A 25 -16.26 8.41 -26.98
CA THR A 25 -17.63 7.88 -27.14
C THR A 25 -17.99 6.86 -26.06
N PHE A 26 -17.83 7.21 -24.78
CA PHE A 26 -18.39 6.42 -23.68
C PHE A 26 -19.78 6.95 -23.33
N ALA A 27 -20.82 6.28 -23.80
CA ALA A 27 -22.20 6.50 -23.36
C ALA A 27 -22.52 5.51 -22.23
N PRO A 28 -22.80 5.98 -20.99
CA PRO A 28 -23.12 5.10 -19.87
C PRO A 28 -24.61 4.73 -19.91
N GLU A 29 -25.00 3.78 -20.76
CA GLU A 29 -26.33 3.16 -20.65
C GLU A 29 -26.26 1.86 -19.86
N ALA A 30 -26.22 2.00 -18.54
CA ALA A 30 -26.76 1.04 -17.58
C ALA A 30 -26.73 1.70 -16.20
N GLU A 31 -27.89 2.08 -15.67
CA GLU A 31 -28.02 2.43 -14.26
C GLU A 31 -27.63 1.22 -13.40
N VAL A 32 -26.37 1.17 -12.98
CA VAL A 32 -25.93 0.26 -11.93
C VAL A 32 -26.46 0.87 -10.64
N GLY A 33 -27.56 0.31 -10.11
CA GLY A 33 -28.13 0.72 -8.82
C GLY A 33 -27.05 0.77 -7.74
N PRO A 34 -27.22 1.60 -6.70
CA PRO A 34 -26.16 1.94 -5.75
C PRO A 34 -25.59 0.66 -5.15
N ALA A 35 -24.39 0.28 -5.60
CA ALA A 35 -23.64 -0.80 -5.01
C ALA A 35 -23.32 -0.33 -3.59
N THR A 36 -24.10 -0.77 -2.61
CA THR A 36 -23.75 -0.68 -1.20
C THR A 36 -22.46 -1.48 -1.06
N ARG A 37 -21.34 -0.76 -1.14
CA ARG A 37 -20.05 -1.27 -0.73
C ARG A 37 -20.26 -1.62 0.73
N ARG A 38 -20.45 -2.90 1.04
CA ARG A 38 -20.35 -3.40 2.41
C ARG A 38 -18.95 -3.01 2.86
N GLU A 39 -18.87 -1.95 3.65
CA GLU A 39 -17.69 -1.68 4.44
C GLU A 39 -17.64 -2.81 5.44
N THR A 40 -16.90 -3.88 5.11
CA THR A 40 -16.56 -4.89 6.10
C THR A 40 -15.76 -4.18 7.18
N PRO A 41 -16.26 -4.10 8.42
CA PRO A 41 -15.50 -3.59 9.54
C PRO A 41 -14.17 -4.32 9.64
N TRP A 42 -13.13 -3.65 10.15
CA TRP A 42 -11.77 -4.20 10.20
C TRP A 42 -11.68 -5.54 10.95
N SER A 43 -12.65 -5.81 11.84
CA SER A 43 -12.81 -7.04 12.63
C SER A 43 -13.40 -8.23 11.87
N GLU A 44 -14.01 -8.02 10.69
CA GLU A 44 -14.73 -9.06 9.94
C GLU A 44 -14.04 -9.44 8.62
N LEU A 45 -12.85 -8.90 8.37
CA LEU A 45 -12.07 -9.31 7.21
C LEU A 45 -11.54 -10.71 7.47
N PRO A 46 -11.77 -11.68 6.55
CA PRO A 46 -11.23 -13.02 6.69
C PRO A 46 -9.73 -12.90 6.96
N ASP A 47 -9.26 -13.57 8.01
CA ASP A 47 -7.83 -13.79 8.18
C ASP A 47 -7.39 -14.60 6.96
N ASP A 48 -6.78 -13.93 5.99
CA ASP A 48 -6.27 -14.54 4.77
C ASP A 48 -5.08 -15.41 5.19
N SER A 49 -5.39 -16.60 5.70
CA SER A 49 -4.48 -17.72 5.93
C SER A 49 -3.96 -18.22 4.59
N PHE A 50 -3.06 -17.44 3.99
CA PHE A 50 -2.28 -17.85 2.84
C PHE A 50 -0.90 -18.34 3.33
N ALA A 51 -0.92 -19.60 3.80
CA ALA A 51 0.18 -20.57 3.89
C ALA A 51 1.43 -20.22 4.73
N ALA A 52 1.38 -20.59 6.01
CA ALA A 52 2.25 -21.64 6.57
C ALA A 52 1.44 -22.36 7.65
N GLU A 53 1.18 -23.65 7.47
CA GLU A 53 0.75 -24.52 8.56
C GLU A 53 1.97 -24.72 9.47
N GLU A 54 1.99 -24.00 10.58
CA GLU A 54 2.68 -24.42 11.81
C GLU A 54 1.66 -24.21 12.94
N ASP A 55 1.37 -25.29 13.65
CA ASP A 55 0.62 -25.34 14.91
C ASP A 55 1.16 -24.29 15.89
N ASP A 56 0.27 -23.48 16.42
CA ASP A 56 0.36 -22.96 17.80
C ASP A 56 -1.09 -22.65 18.25
N GLU A 57 -1.78 -23.70 18.69
CA GLU A 57 -2.87 -23.58 19.66
C GLU A 57 -2.24 -23.24 21.02
N ASP A 58 -2.13 -21.96 21.36
CA ASP A 58 -2.32 -21.43 22.73
C ASP A 58 -2.00 -19.93 22.78
N ALA A 59 -3.04 -19.12 22.96
CA ALA A 59 -2.93 -17.79 23.56
C ALA A 59 -4.33 -17.40 24.07
N GLU A 60 -4.61 -17.81 25.30
CA GLU A 60 -5.79 -17.40 26.07
C GLU A 60 -5.95 -15.87 26.05
N GLU A 61 -7.17 -15.42 25.79
CA GLU A 61 -7.62 -14.05 26.05
C GLU A 61 -7.38 -13.70 27.52
N THR A 62 -6.39 -12.85 27.78
CA THR A 62 -6.28 -12.15 29.07
C THR A 62 -6.92 -10.77 28.88
N GLU A 63 -8.20 -10.68 29.25
CA GLU A 63 -8.85 -9.41 29.58
C GLU A 63 -8.25 -8.91 30.90
N GLU A 64 -7.16 -8.14 30.83
CA GLU A 64 -6.73 -7.31 31.97
C GLU A 64 -7.32 -5.90 31.80
N GLU A 65 -8.38 -5.65 32.56
CA GLU A 65 -8.89 -4.33 32.89
C GLU A 65 -7.82 -3.56 33.70
N ASP A 66 -6.93 -2.85 33.02
CA ASP A 66 -6.06 -1.85 33.66
C ASP A 66 -6.86 -0.58 33.98
N GLU A 67 -7.66 -0.66 35.04
CA GLU A 67 -8.26 0.48 35.74
C GLU A 67 -7.19 1.11 36.67
N ALA A 68 -6.12 1.63 36.09
CA ALA A 68 -5.06 2.34 36.81
C ALA A 68 -5.30 3.85 36.79
N SER A 69 -6.11 4.29 37.77
CA SER A 69 -5.95 5.54 38.53
C SER A 69 -5.37 6.78 37.80
N ALA A 70 -6.24 7.45 37.04
CA ALA A 70 -6.11 8.89 36.75
C ALA A 70 -6.44 9.74 38.00
N ALA A 71 -5.82 9.43 39.14
CA ALA A 71 -6.00 10.17 40.38
C ALA A 71 -5.09 11.40 40.39
N GLU A 72 -5.73 12.55 40.19
CA GLU A 72 -5.38 13.88 40.70
C GLU A 72 -3.92 14.34 40.52
N LEU A 73 -3.67 15.04 39.41
CA LEU A 73 -2.59 16.01 39.35
C LEU A 73 -3.20 17.41 39.39
N ASP A 74 -3.20 17.92 40.62
CA ASP A 74 -3.53 19.26 41.12
C ASP A 74 -3.92 20.34 40.09
N GLU A 75 -5.10 20.89 40.37
CA GLU A 75 -5.59 22.18 39.96
C GLU A 75 -4.75 23.30 40.60
N GLU A 76 -3.54 23.60 40.12
CA GLU A 76 -2.88 24.86 40.47
C GLU A 76 -1.82 25.25 39.42
N ASP A 77 -2.28 25.84 38.30
CA ASP A 77 -1.75 27.13 37.86
C ASP A 77 -2.58 27.67 36.68
N THR A 78 -3.44 28.62 37.03
CA THR A 78 -4.24 29.37 36.07
C THR A 78 -3.39 30.50 35.51
N HIS A 79 -2.97 30.34 34.25
CA HIS A 79 -2.45 31.35 33.30
C HIS A 79 -0.96 31.76 33.37
N ALA A 80 -0.13 31.01 32.64
CA ALA A 80 0.94 31.59 31.81
C ALA A 80 0.69 31.23 30.33
N PRO A 81 0.13 32.14 29.51
CA PRO A 81 -0.05 31.92 28.09
C PRO A 81 1.30 32.19 27.40
N ASP A 82 2.08 31.14 27.14
CA ASP A 82 3.06 31.03 26.05
C ASP A 82 4.16 29.97 26.27
N ASP A 83 4.10 29.17 27.33
CA ASP A 83 5.09 28.10 27.48
C ASP A 83 4.72 26.87 26.62
N ALA A 84 4.93 27.00 25.31
CA ALA A 84 4.81 25.89 24.36
C ALA A 84 5.68 24.69 24.76
N LEU A 85 6.80 24.93 25.45
CA LEU A 85 7.65 23.90 26.01
C LEU A 85 6.99 23.25 27.24
N GLY A 86 6.48 24.04 28.18
CA GLY A 86 5.73 23.54 29.33
C GLY A 86 4.51 22.68 28.95
N LEU A 87 3.75 23.14 27.95
CA LEU A 87 2.63 22.37 27.37
C LEU A 87 3.11 21.06 26.74
N TYR A 88 4.19 21.10 25.95
CA TYR A 88 4.75 19.91 25.31
C TYR A 88 5.25 18.89 26.32
N LEU A 89 5.98 19.32 27.37
CA LEU A 89 6.47 18.42 28.42
C LEU A 89 5.33 17.76 29.17
N ARG A 90 4.26 18.50 29.49
CA ARG A 90 3.05 17.92 30.09
C ARG A 90 2.39 16.91 29.15
N GLN A 91 2.29 17.21 27.85
CA GLN A 91 1.71 16.31 26.86
C GLN A 91 2.55 15.04 26.63
N MET A 92 3.88 15.16 26.63
CA MET A 92 4.79 14.02 26.50
C MET A 92 4.85 13.19 27.78
N GLY A 93 4.84 13.82 28.96
CA GLY A 93 4.81 13.14 30.25
C GLY A 93 3.50 12.38 30.54
N ALA A 94 2.43 12.72 29.82
CA ALA A 94 1.16 12.01 29.88
C ALA A 94 1.16 10.68 29.09
N ILE A 95 2.14 10.44 28.20
CA ILE A 95 2.24 9.19 27.43
C ILE A 95 3.04 8.18 28.28
N PRO A 96 2.43 7.07 28.71
CA PRO A 96 3.15 6.06 29.50
C PRO A 96 4.27 5.42 28.67
N LEU A 97 5.37 5.07 29.34
CA LEU A 97 6.44 4.30 28.71
C LEU A 97 5.97 2.86 28.48
N LEU A 98 6.34 2.30 27.33
CA LEU A 98 5.98 0.94 26.95
C LEU A 98 6.87 -0.06 27.71
N SER A 99 6.27 -1.17 28.15
CA SER A 99 7.04 -2.34 28.57
C SER A 99 7.67 -3.04 27.36
N ARG A 100 8.70 -3.88 27.57
CA ARG A 100 9.33 -4.64 26.48
C ARG A 100 8.31 -5.52 25.73
N GLU A 101 7.36 -6.11 26.44
CA GLU A 101 6.31 -6.95 25.85
C GLU A 101 5.35 -6.09 25.00
N GLN A 102 4.96 -4.91 25.49
CA GLN A 102 4.15 -3.97 24.75
C GLN A 102 4.87 -3.43 23.50
N GLU A 103 6.18 -3.18 23.57
CA GLU A 103 7.00 -2.80 22.42
C GLU A 103 7.01 -3.89 21.35
N LEU A 104 7.19 -5.15 21.76
CA LEU A 104 7.17 -6.30 20.85
C LEU A 104 5.79 -6.46 20.19
N ALA A 105 4.72 -6.47 20.98
CA ALA A 105 3.35 -6.58 20.47
C ALA A 105 3.01 -5.44 19.50
N LEU A 106 3.44 -4.21 19.80
CA LEU A 106 3.25 -3.07 18.91
C LEU A 106 4.05 -3.21 17.61
N ALA A 107 5.29 -3.69 17.69
CA ALA A 107 6.14 -3.92 16.53
C ALA A 107 5.56 -5.00 15.60
N GLU A 108 5.08 -6.12 16.14
CA GLU A 108 4.41 -7.17 15.38
C GLU A 108 3.14 -6.66 14.73
N ARG A 109 2.31 -5.91 15.47
CA ARG A 109 1.10 -5.29 14.93
C ARG A 109 1.42 -4.31 13.79
N LEU A 110 2.49 -3.55 13.92
CA LEU A 110 2.94 -2.64 12.88
C LEU A 110 3.40 -3.40 11.63
N GLU A 111 4.15 -4.49 11.80
CA GLU A 111 4.63 -5.29 10.67
C GLU A 111 3.48 -5.98 9.94
N LEU A 112 2.51 -6.54 10.66
CA LEU A 112 1.30 -7.11 10.07
C LEU A 112 0.54 -6.05 9.25
N LYS A 113 0.33 -4.86 9.83
CA LYS A 113 -0.36 -3.75 9.14
C LYS A 113 0.41 -3.28 7.91
N ARG A 114 1.74 -3.19 7.97
CA ARG A 114 2.59 -2.84 6.83
C ARG A 114 2.50 -3.87 5.72
N ARG A 115 2.60 -5.17 6.04
CA ARG A 115 2.46 -6.26 5.07
C ARG A 115 1.10 -6.21 4.37
N ARG A 116 0.03 -6.07 5.16
CA ARG A 116 -1.35 -5.96 4.65
C ARG A 116 -1.54 -4.73 3.76
N TYR A 117 -1.01 -3.58 4.19
CA TYR A 117 -1.05 -2.35 3.39
C TYR A 117 -0.33 -2.51 2.05
N ARG A 118 0.90 -3.06 2.07
CA ARG A 118 1.69 -3.32 0.86
C ARG A 118 0.92 -4.19 -0.14
N HIS A 119 0.36 -5.31 0.33
CA HIS A 119 -0.43 -6.21 -0.49
C HIS A 119 -1.66 -5.49 -1.08
N ALA A 120 -2.41 -4.75 -0.26
CA ALA A 120 -3.58 -4.00 -0.71
C ALA A 120 -3.23 -2.89 -1.73
N ALA A 121 -2.12 -2.17 -1.53
CA ALA A 121 -1.65 -1.14 -2.45
C ALA A 121 -1.30 -1.71 -3.84
N MET A 122 -0.79 -2.94 -3.88
CA MET A 122 -0.41 -3.65 -5.11
C MET A 122 -1.60 -4.35 -5.80
N MET A 123 -2.76 -4.49 -5.13
CA MET A 123 -3.98 -5.12 -5.66
C MET A 123 -4.71 -4.26 -6.73
N ASN A 124 -3.96 -3.55 -7.57
CA ASN A 124 -4.44 -2.78 -8.69
C ASN A 124 -3.47 -2.88 -9.87
N TRP A 125 -3.99 -3.14 -11.07
CA TRP A 125 -3.20 -3.22 -12.31
C TRP A 125 -2.38 -1.96 -12.60
N ARG A 126 -2.87 -0.78 -12.22
CA ARG A 126 -2.17 0.49 -12.40
C ARG A 126 -0.91 0.57 -11.53
N THR A 127 -1.00 0.23 -10.24
CA THR A 127 0.17 0.19 -9.35
C THR A 127 1.21 -0.79 -9.89
N LEU A 128 0.75 -1.98 -10.34
CA LEU A 128 1.62 -2.99 -10.93
C LEU A 128 2.32 -2.48 -12.20
N ALA A 129 1.64 -1.69 -13.04
CA ALA A 129 2.27 -1.04 -14.19
C ALA A 129 3.35 -0.02 -13.77
N CYS A 130 3.08 0.81 -12.76
CA CYS A 130 4.07 1.74 -12.21
C CYS A 130 5.31 1.01 -11.64
N ILE A 131 5.10 -0.12 -10.97
CA ILE A 131 6.17 -0.99 -10.47
C ILE A 131 7.00 -1.48 -11.65
N VAL A 132 6.39 -2.09 -12.67
CA VAL A 132 7.13 -2.61 -13.84
C VAL A 132 7.96 -1.51 -14.50
N ASP A 133 7.36 -0.35 -14.77
CA ASP A 133 8.06 0.78 -15.42
C ASP A 133 9.25 1.26 -14.57
N THR A 134 9.09 1.34 -13.24
CA THR A 134 10.15 1.79 -12.34
C THR A 134 11.29 0.78 -12.27
N PHE A 135 10.98 -0.50 -12.13
CA PHE A 135 11.99 -1.56 -12.05
C PHE A 135 12.66 -1.83 -13.41
N GLU A 136 12.00 -1.57 -14.53
CA GLU A 136 12.64 -1.56 -15.85
C GLU A 136 13.68 -0.45 -15.98
N ARG A 137 13.38 0.76 -15.46
CA ARG A 137 14.36 1.86 -15.39
C ARG A 137 15.55 1.52 -14.49
N VAL A 138 15.30 0.85 -13.36
CA VAL A 138 16.37 0.33 -12.49
C VAL A 138 17.23 -0.69 -13.23
N ARG A 139 16.62 -1.66 -13.93
CA ARG A 139 17.33 -2.66 -14.74
C ARG A 139 18.15 -2.01 -15.86
N ALA A 140 17.65 -0.93 -16.45
CA ALA A 140 18.36 -0.15 -17.46
C ALA A 140 19.49 0.73 -16.90
N GLY A 141 19.72 0.72 -15.58
CA GLY A 141 20.75 1.53 -14.92
C GLY A 141 20.40 3.02 -14.82
N GLN A 142 19.14 3.41 -15.08
CA GLN A 142 18.68 4.80 -15.03
C GLN A 142 18.30 5.25 -13.62
N LEU A 143 17.96 4.31 -12.74
CA LEU A 143 17.59 4.54 -11.34
C LEU A 143 18.42 3.62 -10.43
N ALA A 144 18.79 4.12 -9.27
CA ALA A 144 19.47 3.30 -8.25
C ALA A 144 18.48 2.31 -7.62
N LEU A 145 18.95 1.08 -7.38
CA LEU A 145 18.14 0.02 -6.79
C LEU A 145 17.79 0.30 -5.33
N ASP A 146 18.78 0.64 -4.50
CA ASP A 146 18.68 0.75 -3.05
C ASP A 146 17.56 1.69 -2.54
N PRO A 147 17.31 2.89 -3.13
CA PRO A 147 16.15 3.70 -2.72
C PRO A 147 14.80 3.15 -3.20
N THR A 148 14.81 2.25 -4.18
CA THR A 148 13.61 1.71 -4.82
C THR A 148 13.10 0.45 -4.12
N ILE A 149 14.00 -0.33 -3.52
CA ILE A 149 13.67 -1.60 -2.85
C ILE A 149 13.69 -1.45 -1.34
N ASP A 150 12.91 -2.29 -0.67
CA ASP A 150 12.98 -2.50 0.76
C ASP A 150 13.75 -3.80 1.04
N VAL A 151 14.95 -3.66 1.62
CA VAL A 151 15.80 -4.80 1.96
C VAL A 151 15.41 -5.28 3.34
N VAL A 152 14.54 -6.28 3.39
CA VAL A 152 14.09 -6.90 4.63
C VAL A 152 14.92 -8.13 4.90
N THR A 153 15.90 -8.01 5.80
CA THR A 153 16.83 -9.09 6.16
C THR A 153 16.11 -10.32 6.71
N THR A 154 15.03 -10.12 7.47
CA THR A 154 14.22 -11.20 8.08
C THR A 154 13.43 -12.03 7.06
N LEU A 155 13.08 -11.45 5.90
CA LEU A 155 12.30 -12.12 4.86
C LEU A 155 13.16 -12.81 3.79
N GLY A 156 14.49 -12.86 3.98
CA GLY A 156 15.41 -13.49 3.02
C GLY A 156 15.43 -12.80 1.64
N LEU A 157 15.03 -11.53 1.60
CA LEU A 157 15.01 -10.66 0.42
C LEU A 157 16.33 -9.88 0.37
N SER A 158 17.41 -10.56 -0.02
CA SER A 158 18.69 -9.90 -0.27
C SER A 158 18.65 -9.15 -1.60
N ARG A 159 19.43 -8.07 -1.67
CA ARG A 159 19.63 -7.27 -2.89
C ARG A 159 19.93 -8.14 -4.12
N ASP A 160 20.84 -9.09 -3.96
CA ASP A 160 21.28 -9.97 -5.05
C ASP A 160 20.17 -10.90 -5.52
N ARG A 161 19.35 -11.41 -4.60
CA ARG A 161 18.20 -12.27 -4.95
C ARG A 161 17.14 -11.50 -5.72
N ILE A 162 16.87 -10.24 -5.34
CA ILE A 162 15.95 -9.37 -6.06
C ILE A 162 16.49 -9.10 -7.48
N LEU A 163 17.78 -8.79 -7.62
CA LEU A 163 18.41 -8.59 -8.92
C LEU A 163 18.32 -9.82 -9.83
N GLN A 164 18.52 -11.03 -9.28
CA GLN A 164 18.41 -12.27 -10.02
C GLN A 164 16.97 -12.57 -10.49
N ARG A 165 15.97 -12.27 -9.66
CA ARG A 165 14.54 -12.50 -9.97
C ARG A 165 13.96 -11.48 -10.94
N MET A 166 14.46 -10.24 -10.87
CA MET A 166 13.96 -9.09 -11.63
C MET A 166 13.72 -9.36 -13.13
N PRO A 167 14.65 -9.91 -13.94
CA PRO A 167 14.41 -10.11 -15.37
C PRO A 167 13.27 -11.09 -15.67
N HIS A 168 13.09 -12.12 -14.83
CA HIS A 168 12.06 -13.14 -15.01
C HIS A 168 10.69 -12.62 -14.58
N ASN A 169 10.64 -11.94 -13.43
CA ASN A 169 9.40 -11.39 -12.87
C ASN A 169 8.87 -10.26 -13.75
N LEU A 170 9.72 -9.31 -14.17
CA LEU A 170 9.30 -8.21 -15.07
C LEU A 170 8.74 -8.72 -16.39
N ARG A 171 9.38 -9.73 -16.99
CA ARG A 171 8.89 -10.34 -18.24
C ARG A 171 7.48 -10.93 -18.06
N THR A 172 7.24 -11.58 -16.92
CA THR A 172 5.95 -12.21 -16.62
C THR A 172 4.89 -11.15 -16.28
N LEU A 173 5.23 -10.15 -15.47
CA LEU A 173 4.36 -9.03 -15.13
C LEU A 173 3.91 -8.26 -16.38
N HIS A 174 4.83 -7.96 -17.30
CA HIS A 174 4.50 -7.28 -18.55
C HIS A 174 3.48 -8.08 -19.38
N LYS A 175 3.63 -9.41 -19.47
CA LYS A 175 2.66 -10.28 -20.14
C LYS A 175 1.31 -10.27 -19.44
N LEU A 176 1.28 -10.34 -18.10
CA LEU A 176 0.05 -10.33 -17.31
C LEU A 176 -0.71 -9.01 -17.47
N ILE A 177 -0.02 -7.87 -17.42
CA ILE A 177 -0.62 -6.53 -17.58
C ILE A 177 -1.23 -6.39 -18.99
N ASN A 178 -0.49 -6.75 -20.04
CA ASN A 178 -1.02 -6.67 -21.41
C ASN A 178 -2.23 -7.60 -21.64
N THR A 179 -2.22 -8.76 -20.98
CA THR A 179 -3.36 -9.68 -21.03
C THR A 179 -4.56 -9.11 -20.29
N ALA A 180 -4.36 -8.51 -19.12
CA ALA A 180 -5.41 -7.86 -18.34
C ALA A 180 -6.05 -6.69 -19.11
N ASP A 181 -5.25 -5.89 -19.82
CA ASP A 181 -5.75 -4.81 -20.70
C ASP A 181 -6.64 -5.37 -21.82
N ALA A 182 -6.24 -6.48 -22.45
CA ALA A 182 -7.03 -7.14 -23.47
C ALA A 182 -8.33 -7.75 -22.91
N ASP A 183 -8.27 -8.38 -21.73
CA ASP A 183 -9.43 -8.92 -21.04
C ASP A 183 -10.41 -7.82 -20.63
N PHE A 184 -9.92 -6.66 -20.19
CA PHE A 184 -10.75 -5.53 -19.82
C PHE A 184 -11.60 -5.05 -21.00
N ARG A 185 -11.01 -4.96 -22.21
CA ARG A 185 -11.76 -4.64 -23.43
C ARG A 185 -12.84 -5.68 -23.74
N ARG A 186 -12.55 -6.97 -23.52
CA ARG A 186 -13.52 -8.07 -23.72
C ARG A 186 -14.63 -8.04 -22.68
N LEU A 187 -14.34 -7.69 -21.43
CA LEU A 187 -15.37 -7.59 -20.37
C LEU A 187 -16.45 -6.57 -20.72
N ARG A 188 -16.11 -5.49 -21.45
CA ARG A 188 -17.09 -4.48 -21.88
C ARG A 188 -18.16 -5.03 -22.83
N SER A 189 -17.86 -6.09 -23.58
CA SER A 189 -18.79 -6.69 -24.56
C SER A 189 -19.45 -7.97 -24.06
N LEU A 190 -19.00 -8.53 -22.92
CA LEU A 190 -19.48 -9.81 -22.40
C LEU A 190 -20.54 -9.60 -21.33
N SER A 191 -21.54 -10.48 -21.31
CA SER A 191 -22.57 -10.53 -20.27
C SER A 191 -22.76 -11.98 -19.75
N GLY A 192 -23.49 -12.12 -18.64
CA GLY A 192 -23.88 -13.42 -18.09
C GLY A 192 -22.70 -14.30 -17.65
N GLY A 193 -22.81 -15.62 -17.86
CA GLY A 193 -21.82 -16.59 -17.35
C GLY A 193 -20.41 -16.44 -17.94
N ALA A 194 -20.26 -15.92 -19.16
CA ALA A 194 -18.96 -15.62 -19.75
C ALA A 194 -18.24 -14.47 -19.02
N TYR A 195 -18.98 -13.42 -18.66
CA TYR A 195 -18.46 -12.29 -17.88
C TYR A 195 -17.90 -12.75 -16.53
N TYR A 196 -18.65 -13.52 -15.74
CA TYR A 196 -18.20 -13.98 -14.43
C TYR A 196 -17.01 -14.95 -14.50
N ARG A 197 -16.93 -15.77 -15.56
CA ARG A 197 -15.76 -16.65 -15.78
C ARG A 197 -14.49 -15.83 -16.04
N LEU A 198 -14.56 -14.86 -16.95
CA LEU A 198 -13.42 -13.99 -17.27
C LEU A 198 -13.01 -13.12 -16.07
N ARG A 199 -13.99 -12.61 -15.29
CA ARG A 199 -13.71 -11.84 -14.06
C ARG A 199 -12.95 -12.66 -13.01
N ARG A 200 -13.34 -13.93 -12.81
CA ARG A 200 -12.60 -14.84 -11.90
C ARG A 200 -11.19 -15.12 -12.38
N GLU A 201 -11.00 -15.26 -13.68
CA GLU A 201 -9.68 -15.47 -14.25
C GLU A 201 -8.78 -14.24 -14.10
N GLN A 202 -9.32 -13.04 -14.38
CA GLN A 202 -8.63 -11.78 -14.11
C GLN A 202 -8.19 -11.67 -12.65
N TRP A 203 -9.05 -12.04 -11.70
CA TRP A 203 -8.71 -12.02 -10.27
C TRP A 203 -7.55 -12.97 -9.92
N ARG A 204 -7.51 -14.17 -10.51
CA ARG A 204 -6.39 -15.10 -10.32
C ARG A 204 -5.09 -14.54 -10.91
N ARG A 205 -5.16 -13.91 -12.08
CA ARG A 205 -4.01 -13.27 -12.73
C ARG A 205 -3.50 -12.09 -11.91
N LEU A 206 -4.39 -11.28 -11.34
CA LEU A 206 -4.03 -10.17 -10.45
C LEU A 206 -3.27 -10.68 -9.22
N ARG A 207 -3.82 -11.67 -8.51
CA ARG A 207 -3.13 -12.29 -7.36
C ARG A 207 -1.76 -12.86 -7.70
N LYS A 208 -1.61 -13.43 -8.91
CA LYS A 208 -0.30 -13.89 -9.40
C LYS A 208 0.65 -12.72 -9.65
N ALA A 209 0.16 -11.63 -10.25
CA ALA A 209 0.97 -10.44 -10.50
C ALA A 209 1.41 -9.76 -9.19
N VAL A 210 0.53 -9.69 -8.19
CA VAL A 210 0.88 -9.16 -6.86
C VAL A 210 2.00 -9.97 -6.22
N ARG A 211 1.91 -11.30 -6.20
CA ARG A 211 2.98 -12.16 -5.68
C ARG A 211 4.33 -11.91 -6.36
N LEU A 212 4.34 -11.80 -7.69
CA LEU A 212 5.56 -11.50 -8.45
C LEU A 212 6.14 -10.10 -8.15
N ALA A 213 5.27 -9.14 -7.85
CA ALA A 213 5.68 -7.79 -7.46
C ALA A 213 6.19 -7.74 -6.01
N GLU A 214 5.60 -8.52 -5.09
CA GLU A 214 6.06 -8.66 -3.71
C GLU A 214 7.48 -9.24 -3.64
N GLU A 215 7.81 -10.19 -4.52
CA GLU A 215 9.17 -10.73 -4.65
C GLU A 215 10.22 -9.68 -5.07
N LEU A 216 9.80 -8.56 -5.66
CA LEU A 216 10.68 -7.43 -6.00
C LEU A 216 10.83 -6.43 -4.85
N SER A 217 9.99 -6.54 -3.82
CA SER A 217 9.99 -5.72 -2.61
C SER A 217 10.09 -4.20 -2.88
N PRO A 218 9.11 -3.58 -3.57
CA PRO A 218 9.09 -2.12 -3.72
C PRO A 218 9.04 -1.45 -2.33
N ARG A 219 9.70 -0.30 -2.19
CA ARG A 219 9.66 0.49 -0.94
C ARG A 219 8.27 1.07 -0.67
N ILE A 220 7.88 1.14 0.61
CA ILE A 220 6.56 1.64 1.02
C ILE A 220 6.30 3.08 0.56
N ASP A 221 7.31 3.96 0.61
CA ASP A 221 7.18 5.36 0.17
C ASP A 221 6.79 5.50 -1.32
N LEU A 222 7.22 4.56 -2.16
CA LEU A 222 6.84 4.52 -3.58
C LEU A 222 5.39 4.05 -3.75
N LEU A 223 4.99 3.04 -2.97
CA LEU A 223 3.62 2.55 -2.95
C LEU A 223 2.67 3.65 -2.51
N ASP A 224 3.01 4.40 -1.45
CA ASP A 224 2.22 5.53 -0.95
C ASP A 224 1.96 6.56 -2.04
N ARG A 225 3.02 6.96 -2.75
CA ARG A 225 2.91 7.89 -3.87
C ARG A 225 1.96 7.38 -4.96
N TRP A 226 2.07 6.11 -5.35
CA TRP A 226 1.20 5.56 -6.39
C TRP A 226 -0.24 5.35 -5.92
N VAL A 227 -0.44 5.06 -4.63
CA VAL A 227 -1.77 5.00 -4.00
C VAL A 227 -2.42 6.38 -4.00
N ASP A 228 -1.68 7.44 -3.74
CA ASP A 228 -2.19 8.80 -3.82
C ASP A 228 -2.56 9.19 -5.26
N GLU A 229 -1.70 8.86 -6.24
CA GLU A 229 -2.03 9.02 -7.67
C GLU A 229 -3.31 8.25 -8.05
N LEU A 230 -3.51 7.04 -7.49
CA LEU A 230 -4.73 6.25 -7.68
C LEU A 230 -5.96 6.87 -7.04
N ARG A 231 -5.83 7.45 -5.84
CA ARG A 231 -6.93 8.15 -5.16
C ARG A 231 -7.38 9.36 -5.96
N ASP A 232 -6.43 10.11 -6.53
CA ASP A 232 -6.75 11.26 -7.38
C ASP A 232 -7.47 10.84 -8.66
N LEU A 233 -7.01 9.77 -9.32
CA LEU A 233 -7.71 9.20 -10.48
C LEU A 233 -9.12 8.72 -10.12
N SER A 234 -9.28 8.06 -8.97
CA SER A 234 -10.60 7.61 -8.50
C SER A 234 -11.54 8.79 -8.26
N ARG A 235 -11.05 9.91 -7.68
CA ARG A 235 -11.85 11.13 -7.49
C ARG A 235 -12.28 11.73 -8.83
N GLN A 236 -11.38 11.79 -9.82
CA GLN A 236 -11.70 12.27 -11.16
C GLN A 236 -12.76 11.40 -11.83
N MET A 237 -12.64 10.08 -11.73
CA MET A 237 -13.64 9.15 -12.27
C MET A 237 -15.01 9.35 -11.63
N SER A 238 -15.08 9.49 -10.30
CA SER A 238 -16.33 9.77 -9.59
C SER A 238 -16.94 11.14 -9.91
N GLN A 239 -16.14 12.12 -10.34
CA GLN A 239 -16.65 13.41 -10.82
C GLN A 239 -17.25 13.32 -12.22
N LEU A 240 -16.70 12.47 -13.10
CA LEU A 240 -17.20 12.25 -14.46
C LEU A 240 -18.44 11.36 -14.52
N GLU A 241 -18.69 10.56 -13.48
CA GLU A 241 -19.88 9.73 -13.34
C GLU A 241 -21.12 10.53 -12.88
N ARG A 242 -20.91 11.75 -12.36
CA ARG A 242 -21.98 12.70 -12.00
C ARG A 242 -22.34 13.60 -13.17
#